data_AF-A0A7J4JZG4-F1
#
_entry.id   AF-A0A7J4JZG4-F1
#
_cell.length_a   1.000
_cell.length_b   1.000
_cell.length_c   1.000
_cell.angle_alpha   90.00
_cell.angle_beta   90.00
_cell.angle_gamma   90.00
#
_symmetry.space_group_name_H-M   'P 1'
#
loop_
_entity.id
_entity.type
_entity.pdbx_description
1 polymer ?
#
loop_
_entity_poly.entity_id
_entity_poly.type
_entity_poly.pdbx_seq_one_letter_code
_entity_poly.pdbx_strand_id
1 'polypeptide(L)'
;MFVLEAGFIGLVGGIIGTTVGYLIAFAVGFIAEQMNFALIVRLDFALIAGALLFAMLVGMLSGAYPARNAAKLDPVEALRGAE
;
A
#
# COMPACT_ATOMS: atom_id res chain seq x y z
N MET A 1 -7.79 -6.64 15.60
CA MET A 1 -8.14 -5.28 15.15
C MET A 1 -6.98 -4.63 14.40
N PHE A 2 -5.84 -4.37 15.06
CA PHE A 2 -4.67 -3.69 14.45
C PHE A 2 -4.19 -4.24 13.10
N VAL A 3 -4.22 -5.57 12.89
CA VAL A 3 -3.84 -6.17 11.59
C VAL A 3 -4.77 -5.74 10.45
N LEU A 4 -6.07 -5.66 10.73
CA LEU A 4 -7.08 -5.24 9.76
C LEU A 4 -6.94 -3.75 9.44
N GLU A 5 -6.68 -2.91 10.45
CA GLU A 5 -6.39 -1.49 10.25
C GLU A 5 -5.12 -1.28 9.41
N ALA A 6 -4.06 -2.04 9.69
CA ALA A 6 -2.84 -2.00 8.89
C ALA A 6 -3.09 -2.43 7.44
N GLY A 7 -3.98 -3.41 7.22
CA GLY A 7 -4.45 -3.78 5.88
C GLY A 7 -5.19 -2.64 5.18
N PHE A 8 -6.10 -1.94 5.87
CA PHE A 8 -6.80 -0.77 5.32
C PHE A 8 -5.85 0.38 4.99
N ILE A 9 -4.86 0.66 5.85
CA ILE A 9 -3.82 1.65 5.57
C ILE A 9 -3.01 1.23 4.33
N GLY A 10 -2.66 -0.05 4.21
CA GLY A 10 -2.00 -0.61 3.03
C GLY A 10 -2.85 -0.46 1.76
N LEU A 11 -4.17 -0.68 1.84
CA LEU A 11 -5.09 -0.51 0.73
C LEU A 11 -5.19 0.96 0.28
N VAL A 12 -5.35 1.90 1.21
CA VAL A 12 -5.38 3.34 0.91
C VAL A 12 -4.06 3.79 0.30
N GLY A 13 -2.93 3.35 0.87
CA GLY A 13 -1.60 3.60 0.31
C GLY A 13 -1.46 3.02 -1.10
N GLY A 14 -2.00 1.82 -1.34
CA GLY A 14 -2.05 1.18 -2.66
C GLY A 14 -2.86 1.97 -3.67
N ILE A 15 -4.03 2.50 -3.30
CA ILE A 15 -4.86 3.35 -4.18
C ILE A 15 -4.10 4.62 -4.55
N ILE A 16 -3.50 5.30 -3.57
CA ILE A 16 -2.73 6.51 -3.81
C ILE A 16 -1.51 6.20 -4.69
N GLY A 17 -0.75 5.16 -4.36
CA GLY A 17 0.45 4.76 -5.09
C GLY A 17 0.18 4.35 -6.54
N THR A 18 -0.86 3.54 -6.78
CA THR A 18 -1.27 3.15 -8.14
C THR A 18 -1.76 4.37 -8.94
N THR A 19 -2.53 5.26 -8.33
CA THR A 19 -2.99 6.50 -8.98
C THR A 19 -1.80 7.38 -9.39
N VAL A 20 -0.87 7.63 -8.47
CA VAL A 20 0.33 8.42 -8.74
C VAL A 20 1.21 7.74 -9.81
N GLY A 21 1.38 6.42 -9.73
CA GLY A 21 2.15 5.65 -10.72
C GLY A 21 1.60 5.79 -12.13
N TYR A 22 0.27 5.71 -12.30
CA TYR A 22 -0.34 5.94 -13.60
C TYR A 22 -0.23 7.38 -14.08
N LEU A 23 -0.39 8.38 -13.20
CA LEU A 23 -0.19 9.78 -13.56
C LEU A 23 1.22 10.03 -14.10
N ILE A 24 2.23 9.45 -13.46
CA ILE A 24 3.62 9.50 -13.94
C ILE A 24 3.75 8.79 -15.29
N ALA A 25 3.18 7.59 -15.43
CA ALA A 25 3.24 6.83 -16.68
C ALA A 25 2.64 7.64 -17.85
N PHE A 26 1.48 8.27 -17.65
CA PHE A 26 0.85 9.12 -18.66
C PHE A 26 1.68 10.37 -18.99
N ALA A 27 2.25 11.03 -17.97
CA ALA A 27 3.13 12.18 -18.19
C ALA A 27 4.37 11.78 -19.03
N VAL A 28 4.98 10.63 -18.73
CA VAL A 28 6.10 10.10 -19.51
C VAL A 28 5.67 9.73 -20.93
N GLY A 29 4.50 9.13 -21.10
CA GLY A 29 3.93 8.82 -22.41
C GLY A 29 3.75 10.06 -23.29
N PHE A 30 3.25 11.16 -22.70
CA PHE A 30 3.11 12.43 -23.41
C PHE A 30 4.46 13.00 -23.86
N ILE A 31 5.49 12.94 -23.01
CA ILE A 31 6.84 13.41 -23.38
C ILE A 31 7.45 12.52 -24.48
N ALA A 32 7.25 11.21 -24.39
CA ALA A 32 7.75 10.26 -25.37
C ALA A 32 7.16 10.48 -26.77
N GLU A 33 5.85 10.77 -26.85
CA GLU A 33 5.18 11.07 -28.12
C GLU A 33 5.79 12.29 -28.83
N GLN A 34 6.12 13.34 -28.06
CA GLN A 34 6.79 14.54 -28.59
C GLN A 34 8.20 14.26 -29.14
N MET A 35 8.83 13.17 -28.70
CA MET A 35 10.13 12.71 -29.18
C MET A 35 10.02 11.70 -30.33
N ASN A 36 8.82 11.50 -30.89
CA ASN A 36 8.51 10.46 -31.88
C ASN A 36 8.77 9.03 -31.36
N PHE A 37 8.68 8.82 -30.05
CA PHE A 37 8.79 7.50 -29.42
C PHE A 37 7.41 7.00 -29.03
N ALA A 38 7.00 5.86 -29.59
CA ALA A 38 5.70 5.26 -29.30
C ALA A 38 5.72 4.51 -27.96
N LEU A 39 5.33 5.18 -26.87
CA LEU A 39 5.12 4.58 -25.56
C LEU A 39 3.62 4.37 -25.31
N ILE A 40 3.19 3.11 -25.22
CA ILE A 40 1.79 2.76 -24.99
C ILE A 40 1.56 2.53 -23.50
N VAL A 41 0.80 3.44 -22.86
CA VAL A 41 0.35 3.31 -21.47
C VAL A 41 -1.08 2.79 -21.47
N ARG A 42 -1.33 1.63 -20.82
CA ARG A 42 -2.66 1.01 -20.71
C ARG A 42 -3.02 0.78 -19.26
N LEU A 43 -4.27 1.05 -18.92
CA LEU A 43 -4.87 0.68 -17.65
C LEU A 43 -5.20 -0.82 -17.69
N ASP A 44 -4.44 -1.62 -16.96
CA ASP A 44 -4.74 -3.03 -16.74
C ASP A 44 -5.41 -3.19 -15.37
N PHE A 45 -6.70 -3.50 -15.37
CA PHE A 45 -7.49 -3.68 -14.15
C PHE A 45 -7.05 -4.88 -13.32
N ALA A 46 -6.52 -5.94 -13.95
CA ALA A 46 -6.01 -7.09 -13.23
C ALA A 46 -4.70 -6.73 -12.52
N LEU A 47 -3.84 -5.95 -13.17
CA LEU A 47 -2.62 -5.42 -12.54
C LEU A 47 -2.94 -4.47 -11.38
N ILE A 48 -3.92 -3.59 -11.55
CA ILE A 48 -4.40 -2.69 -10.48
C ILE A 48 -4.90 -3.51 -9.29
N ALA A 49 -5.81 -4.47 -9.53
CA ALA A 49 -6.35 -5.31 -8.47
C ALA A 49 -5.24 -6.10 -7.76
N GLY A 50 -4.28 -6.65 -8.51
CA GLY A 50 -3.12 -7.34 -7.96
C GLY A 50 -2.24 -6.44 -7.11
N ALA A 51 -1.97 -5.21 -7.57
CA ALA A 51 -1.18 -4.22 -6.83
C ALA A 51 -1.87 -3.78 -5.53
N LEU A 52 -3.18 -3.57 -5.56
CA LEU A 52 -3.97 -3.21 -4.37
C LEU A 52 -4.01 -4.35 -3.34
N LEU A 53 -4.24 -5.58 -3.80
CA LEU A 53 -4.20 -6.77 -2.95
C LEU A 53 -2.80 -6.94 -2.34
N PHE A 54 -1.76 -6.79 -3.14
CA PHE A 54 -0.38 -6.87 -2.67
C PHE A 54 -0.08 -5.79 -1.61
N ALA A 55 -0.47 -4.54 -1.84
CA ALA A 55 -0.29 -3.45 -0.88
C ALA A 55 -1.02 -3.73 0.45
N MET A 56 -2.26 -4.24 0.38
CA MET A 56 -3.02 -4.66 1.56
C MET A 56 -2.31 -5.80 2.31
N LEU A 57 -1.84 -6.82 1.61
CA LEU A 57 -1.10 -7.94 2.21
C LEU A 57 0.17 -7.46 2.90
N VAL A 58 0.96 -6.59 2.25
CA VAL A 58 2.17 -6.00 2.83
C VAL A 58 1.84 -5.21 4.09
N GLY A 59 0.80 -4.36 4.05
CA GLY A 59 0.34 -3.61 5.22
C GLY A 59 -0.10 -4.52 6.38
N MET A 60 -0.84 -5.59 6.08
CA MET A 60 -1.22 -6.58 7.09
C MET A 60 0.00 -7.30 7.66
N LEU A 61 0.96 -7.72 6.83
CA LEU A 61 2.17 -8.42 7.27
C LEU A 61 3.05 -7.51 8.14
N SER A 62 3.23 -6.25 7.75
CA SER A 62 4.00 -5.28 8.55
C SER A 62 3.30 -4.95 9.87
N GLY A 63 1.96 -4.91 9.89
CA GLY A 63 1.17 -4.70 11.11
C GLY A 63 1.02 -5.95 11.99
N ALA A 64 1.13 -7.15 11.42
CA ALA A 64 0.95 -8.41 12.13
C ALA A 64 2.04 -8.66 13.16
N TYR A 65 3.30 -8.36 12.82
CA TYR A 65 4.41 -8.52 13.75
C TYR A 65 4.24 -7.68 15.04
N PRO A 66 4.06 -6.34 14.98
CA PRO A 66 3.86 -5.53 16.17
C PRO A 66 2.55 -5.86 16.89
N ALA A 67 1.46 -6.14 16.17
CA ALA A 67 0.18 -6.51 16.78
C ALA A 67 0.29 -7.81 17.61
N ARG A 68 1.06 -8.79 17.12
CA ARG A 68 1.32 -10.02 17.86
C ARG A 68 2.16 -9.78 19.10
N ASN A 69 3.09 -8.82 19.04
CA ASN A 69 3.90 -8.46 20.20
C ASN A 69 3.04 -7.75 21.26
N ALA A 70 2.17 -6.82 20.86
CA ALA A 70 1.24 -6.13 21.75
C ALA A 70 0.23 -7.09 22.41
N ALA A 71 -0.27 -8.09 21.68
CA ALA A 71 -1.20 -9.08 22.21
C ALA A 71 -0.62 -10.02 23.28
N LYS A 72 0.72 -10.08 23.40
CA LYS A 72 1.43 -10.91 24.38
C LYS A 72 1.91 -10.13 25.60
N LEU A 73 1.78 -8.80 25.61
CA LEU A 73 2.21 -7.99 26.73
C LEU A 73 1.31 -8.28 27.94
N ASP A 74 1.89 -8.35 29.14
CA ASP A 74 1.11 -8.46 30.36
C ASP A 74 0.25 -7.18 30.52
N PRO A 75 -1.07 -7.28 30.74
CA PRO A 75 -1.94 -6.12 30.92
C PRO A 75 -1.47 -5.18 32.04
N VAL A 76 -0.85 -5.72 33.09
CA VAL A 76 -0.32 -4.94 34.21
C VAL A 76 0.92 -4.16 33.78
N GLU A 77 1.82 -4.76 32.99
CA GLU A 77 2.97 -4.05 32.41
C GLU A 77 2.53 -2.98 31.40
N ALA A 78 1.49 -3.27 30.59
CA ALA A 78 0.95 -2.31 29.65
C ALA A 78 0.37 -1.06 30.35
N LEU A 79 -0.28 -1.24 31.50
CA LEU A 79 -0.81 -0.13 32.30
C LEU A 79 0.28 0.63 33.07
N ARG A 80 1.29 -0.07 33.58
CA ARG A 80 2.45 0.55 34.28
C ARG A 80 3.43 1.26 33.35
N GLY A 81 3.41 0.96 32.05
CA GLY A 81 4.18 1.71 31.05
C GLY A 81 3.48 2.97 30.55
N ALA A 82 2.23 3.23 30.98
CA ALA A 82 1.40 4.35 30.54
C ALA A 82 1.32 5.51 31.56
N GLU A 83 1.93 5.34 32.75
CA GLU A 83 2.14 6.37 33.77
C GLU A 83 3.46 7.14 33.55
#